data_AF-A0A812YDS4-F1
#
_entry.id   AF-A0A812YDS4-F1
#
_cell.length_a   1.000
_cell.length_b   1.000
_cell.length_c   1.000
_cell.angle_alpha   90.00
_cell.angle_beta   90.00
_cell.angle_gamma   90.00
#
_symmetry.space_group_name_H-M   'P 1'
#
loop_
_entity.id
_entity.type
_entity.pdbx_description
1 polymer ?
#
loop_
_entity_poly.entity_id
_entity_poly.type
_entity_poly.pdbx_seq_one_letter_code
_entity_poly.pdbx_strand_id
1 'polypeptide(L)'
;MYVYVYVFVSVSAPAPLERLLDRDTHGMPRSVAPLTSSDESACNESDSDVTAGTASDEASDLEDRERSNFLRVRSWWHKRVLQLLFEHYLELQLRSHGGLLTNRQIAGKLNAYKRSCEVLSADECYALLRPQLLAGLQSMVEQDRDVLLTQLARSVPRNDWLWIRATGRWGDPSKNQVTGRSQLLLAQSMGPRLRHPHATNLMQQLCAAASHGFYHDQLFMLWSLFDNNDRLAFQAWFRKLLGTSVEQRPALSGTGLPPLVEDTDRDGDVNMHAGSEPASGSRDPRPPARGPPSSAAASSTAGG
;
A
#
# COMPACT_ATOMS: atom_id res chain seq x y z
N MET A 1 31.27 4.60 -16.90
CA MET A 1 30.71 5.45 -15.83
C MET A 1 29.55 6.21 -16.43
N TYR A 2 28.31 5.74 -16.23
CA TYR A 2 27.12 6.34 -16.83
C TYR A 2 26.48 7.31 -15.83
N VAL A 3 26.45 8.59 -16.20
CA VAL A 3 25.81 9.66 -15.42
C VAL A 3 24.34 9.71 -15.83
N TYR A 4 23.44 9.32 -14.94
CA TYR A 4 22.00 9.51 -15.13
C TYR A 4 21.62 10.95 -14.79
N VAL A 5 21.29 11.74 -15.81
CA VAL A 5 20.72 13.08 -15.66
C VAL A 5 19.21 12.93 -15.46
N TYR A 6 18.73 13.27 -14.26
CA TYR A 6 17.30 13.32 -13.95
C TYR A 6 16.68 14.59 -14.56
N VAL A 7 15.89 14.43 -15.62
CA VAL A 7 15.04 15.51 -16.15
C VAL A 7 13.73 15.50 -15.36
N PHE A 8 13.54 16.49 -14.50
CA PHE A 8 12.26 16.78 -13.86
C PHE A 8 11.28 17.24 -14.95
N VAL A 9 10.40 16.34 -15.38
CA VAL A 9 9.22 16.73 -16.17
C VAL A 9 8.17 17.23 -15.18
N SER A 10 7.99 18.55 -15.17
CA SER A 10 6.91 19.21 -14.44
C SER A 10 5.57 18.75 -15.01
N VAL A 11 4.91 17.81 -14.32
CA VAL A 11 3.56 17.36 -14.67
C VAL A 11 2.60 18.45 -14.17
N SER A 12 1.96 19.13 -15.13
CA SER A 12 0.88 20.08 -14.87
C SER A 12 -0.15 19.46 -13.93
N ALA A 13 -0.32 20.09 -12.76
CA ALA A 13 -1.20 19.64 -11.70
C ALA A 13 -2.67 19.59 -12.15
N PRO A 14 -3.44 18.54 -11.83
CA PRO A 14 -4.88 18.69 -11.67
C PRO A 14 -5.14 19.55 -10.41
N ALA A 15 -6.20 20.34 -10.45
CA ALA A 15 -6.57 21.32 -9.44
C ALA A 15 -6.54 20.74 -8.00
N PRO A 16 -6.22 21.58 -6.97
CA PRO A 16 -6.30 21.16 -5.58
C PRO A 16 -7.71 20.63 -5.28
N LEU A 17 -7.76 19.57 -4.46
CA LEU A 17 -8.95 18.87 -3.97
C LEU A 17 -10.04 19.80 -3.39
N GLU A 18 -9.72 21.06 -3.13
CA GLU A 18 -10.66 22.11 -2.71
C GLU A 18 -11.74 22.41 -3.77
N ARG A 19 -11.45 22.28 -5.07
CA ARG A 19 -12.44 22.60 -6.13
C ARG A 19 -13.51 21.53 -6.37
N LEU A 20 -13.38 20.35 -5.75
CA LEU A 20 -14.39 19.29 -5.87
C LEU A 20 -15.48 19.39 -4.78
N LEU A 21 -15.35 20.33 -3.84
CA LEU A 21 -16.33 20.57 -2.77
C LEU A 21 -17.37 21.66 -3.10
N ASP A 22 -17.14 22.45 -4.16
CA ASP A 22 -17.94 23.65 -4.45
C ASP A 22 -18.97 23.50 -5.59
N ARG A 23 -19.10 22.31 -6.20
CA ARG A 23 -19.88 22.18 -7.46
C ARG A 23 -21.25 21.53 -7.38
N ASP A 24 -21.71 21.16 -6.18
CA ASP A 24 -23.02 20.52 -5.96
C ASP A 24 -24.01 21.38 -5.13
N THR A 25 -23.98 22.71 -5.26
CA THR A 25 -24.98 23.62 -4.65
C THR A 25 -25.78 24.38 -5.69
N HIS A 26 -26.38 23.68 -6.66
CA HIS A 26 -27.45 24.25 -7.48
C HIS A 26 -28.66 23.32 -7.52
N GLY A 27 -29.62 23.58 -6.63
CA GLY A 27 -30.94 22.96 -6.68
C GLY A 27 -31.67 22.88 -5.35
N MET A 28 -31.93 24.00 -4.67
CA MET A 28 -33.05 24.08 -3.72
C MET A 28 -33.84 25.37 -3.94
N PRO A 29 -35.16 25.29 -4.16
CA PRO A 29 -36.01 26.45 -4.36
C PRO A 29 -36.16 27.22 -3.04
N ARG A 30 -36.06 28.55 -3.15
CA ARG A 30 -36.40 29.52 -2.12
C ARG A 30 -37.83 29.27 -1.62
N SER A 31 -37.98 28.79 -0.38
CA SER A 31 -39.26 28.84 0.32
C SER A 31 -39.34 30.11 1.14
N VAL A 32 -40.35 30.91 0.81
CA VAL A 32 -40.68 32.21 1.38
C VAL A 32 -41.30 32.00 2.75
N ALA A 33 -40.79 32.68 3.77
CA ALA A 33 -41.42 32.75 5.08
C ALA A 33 -42.73 33.55 5.02
N PRO A 34 -43.75 33.19 5.82
CA PRO A 34 -44.70 34.15 6.34
C PRO A 34 -44.55 34.32 7.85
N LEU A 35 -44.51 35.59 8.27
CA LEU A 35 -44.66 36.05 9.64
C LEU A 35 -46.15 36.02 10.03
N THR A 36 -46.50 35.34 11.13
CA THR A 36 -47.64 35.63 12.02
C THR A 36 -47.31 34.97 13.39
N SER A 37 -46.89 35.70 14.42
CA SER A 37 -47.70 36.36 15.47
C SER A 37 -48.53 35.43 16.37
N SER A 38 -48.24 35.59 17.68
CA SER A 38 -49.07 35.44 18.88
C SER A 38 -48.86 34.22 19.79
N ASP A 39 -48.81 34.57 21.08
CA ASP A 39 -48.72 33.85 22.36
C ASP A 39 -49.32 32.44 22.39
N GLU A 40 -48.88 31.50 23.24
CA GLU A 40 -49.29 31.44 24.66
C GLU A 40 -48.48 30.41 25.48
N SER A 41 -48.32 30.74 26.76
CA SER A 41 -47.83 29.94 27.89
C SER A 41 -48.12 28.43 27.88
N ALA A 42 -47.14 27.64 28.28
CA ALA A 42 -47.32 26.60 29.29
C ALA A 42 -45.98 26.17 29.90
N CYS A 43 -45.91 26.25 31.22
CA CYS A 43 -44.89 25.60 32.05
C CYS A 43 -44.99 24.09 31.90
N ASN A 44 -43.87 23.37 31.80
CA ASN A 44 -43.77 22.04 32.38
C ASN A 44 -42.31 21.66 32.66
N GLU A 45 -42.13 21.07 33.84
CA GLU A 45 -40.90 20.57 34.44
C GLU A 45 -40.37 19.31 33.73
N SER A 46 -39.09 19.04 33.99
CA SER A 46 -38.38 17.75 33.86
C SER A 46 -37.99 17.32 32.44
N ASP A 47 -36.70 17.45 32.12
CA ASP A 47 -35.91 16.25 31.75
C ASP A 47 -34.40 16.52 31.90
N SER A 48 -33.83 15.83 32.89
CA SER A 48 -32.46 15.35 32.84
C SER A 48 -32.23 14.54 31.55
N ASP A 49 -31.00 14.58 31.01
CA ASP A 49 -30.47 13.60 30.04
C ASP A 49 -30.47 13.94 28.53
N VAL A 50 -30.61 15.22 28.14
CA VAL A 50 -30.55 15.62 26.71
C VAL A 50 -29.12 15.79 26.17
N THR A 51 -28.10 15.89 27.03
CA THR A 51 -26.70 16.13 26.60
C THR A 51 -25.94 14.86 26.20
N ALA A 52 -26.36 13.68 26.68
CA ALA A 52 -25.71 12.41 26.33
C ALA A 52 -26.15 11.88 24.96
N GLY A 53 -27.43 12.07 24.59
CA GLY A 53 -27.96 11.67 23.28
C GLY A 53 -27.38 12.49 22.13
N THR A 54 -27.26 13.81 22.29
CA THR A 54 -26.67 14.69 21.27
C THR A 54 -25.18 14.43 21.05
N ALA A 55 -24.40 14.20 22.11
CA ALA A 55 -22.98 13.88 21.98
C ALA A 55 -22.73 12.49 21.34
N SER A 56 -23.62 11.52 21.59
CA SER A 56 -23.55 10.19 20.97
C SER A 56 -23.95 10.23 19.49
N ASP A 57 -24.99 10.98 19.15
CA ASP A 57 -25.45 11.14 17.77
C ASP A 57 -24.45 11.96 16.93
N GLU A 58 -23.87 13.02 17.49
CA GLU A 58 -22.81 13.81 16.84
C GLU A 58 -21.53 12.98 16.60
N ALA A 59 -21.17 12.10 17.55
CA ALA A 59 -20.03 11.19 17.39
C ALA A 59 -20.27 10.15 16.28
N SER A 60 -21.49 9.59 16.20
CA SER A 60 -21.87 8.65 15.14
C SER A 60 -21.84 9.32 13.76
N ASP A 61 -22.39 10.52 13.65
CA ASP A 61 -22.41 11.32 12.42
C ASP A 61 -21.00 11.68 11.92
N LEU A 62 -20.08 11.98 12.84
CA LEU A 62 -18.68 12.23 12.50
C LEU A 62 -18.01 10.97 11.97
N GLU A 63 -18.21 9.81 12.62
CA GLU A 63 -17.66 8.54 12.15
C GLU A 63 -18.17 8.17 10.74
N ASP A 64 -19.45 8.35 10.47
CA ASP A 64 -20.05 8.02 9.18
C ASP A 64 -19.60 8.97 8.06
N ARG A 65 -19.42 10.26 8.36
CA ARG A 65 -18.81 11.22 7.42
C ARG A 65 -17.36 10.84 7.11
N GLU A 66 -16.58 10.46 8.11
CA GLU A 66 -15.19 10.05 7.92
C GLU A 66 -15.07 8.76 7.11
N ARG A 67 -15.92 7.77 7.38
CA ARG A 67 -16.00 6.53 6.60
C ARG A 67 -16.38 6.82 5.15
N SER A 68 -17.38 7.67 4.93
CA SER A 68 -17.83 8.06 3.60
C SER A 68 -16.72 8.79 2.82
N ASN A 69 -16.01 9.71 3.47
CA ASN A 69 -14.88 10.39 2.86
C ASN A 69 -13.74 9.41 2.51
N PHE A 70 -13.43 8.48 3.42
CA PHE A 70 -12.41 7.46 3.18
C PHE A 70 -12.78 6.57 1.97
N LEU A 71 -14.02 6.12 1.87
CA LEU A 71 -14.47 5.31 0.73
C LEU A 71 -14.35 6.07 -0.60
N ARG A 72 -14.65 7.37 -0.59
CA ARG A 72 -14.49 8.25 -1.77
C ARG A 72 -13.02 8.44 -2.15
N VAL A 73 -12.15 8.71 -1.19
CA VAL A 73 -10.70 8.83 -1.43
C VAL A 73 -10.14 7.51 -1.95
N ARG A 74 -10.60 6.39 -1.39
CA ARG A 74 -10.21 5.04 -1.81
C ARG A 74 -10.66 4.73 -3.24
N SER A 75 -11.91 5.04 -3.60
CA SER A 75 -12.40 4.79 -4.96
C SER A 75 -11.65 5.64 -6.00
N TRP A 76 -11.39 6.90 -5.68
CA TRP A 76 -10.52 7.76 -6.48
C TRP A 76 -9.11 7.16 -6.62
N TRP A 77 -8.52 6.71 -5.52
CA TRP A 77 -7.18 6.12 -5.51
C TRP A 77 -7.10 4.86 -6.37
N HIS A 78 -8.08 3.96 -6.27
CA HIS A 78 -8.15 2.75 -7.09
C HIS A 78 -8.18 3.09 -8.59
N LYS A 79 -9.03 4.04 -8.98
CA LYS A 79 -9.07 4.55 -10.35
C LYS A 79 -7.72 5.14 -10.76
N ARG A 80 -7.08 5.94 -9.90
CA ARG A 80 -5.82 6.61 -10.22
C ARG A 80 -4.66 5.63 -10.40
N VAL A 81 -4.57 4.59 -9.58
CA VAL A 81 -3.55 3.53 -9.69
C VAL A 81 -3.62 2.87 -11.06
N LEU A 82 -4.82 2.49 -11.49
CA LEU A 82 -5.04 1.84 -12.78
C LEU A 82 -4.79 2.79 -13.96
N GLN A 83 -5.22 4.05 -13.85
CA GLN A 83 -4.90 5.05 -14.87
C GLN A 83 -3.39 5.24 -15.05
N LEU A 84 -2.62 5.31 -13.96
CA LEU A 84 -1.17 5.39 -14.04
C LEU A 84 -0.55 4.15 -14.70
N LEU A 85 -1.04 2.95 -14.40
CA LEU A 85 -0.62 1.73 -15.10
C LEU A 85 -0.86 1.88 -16.61
N PHE A 86 -2.05 2.29 -17.01
CA PHE A 86 -2.45 2.44 -18.41
C PHE A 86 -1.63 3.51 -19.15
N GLU A 87 -1.38 4.65 -18.50
CA GLU A 87 -0.50 5.71 -18.99
C GLU A 87 0.91 5.18 -19.28
N HIS A 88 1.46 4.34 -18.40
CA HIS A 88 2.79 3.74 -18.57
C HIS A 88 2.86 2.78 -19.75
N TYR A 89 1.85 1.92 -19.92
CA TYR A 89 1.80 1.01 -21.07
C TYR A 89 1.65 1.75 -22.40
N LEU A 90 0.83 2.81 -22.42
CA LEU A 90 0.71 3.67 -23.59
C LEU A 90 2.04 4.37 -23.89
N GLU A 91 2.71 4.93 -22.89
CA GLU A 91 4.02 5.56 -23.02
C GLU A 91 5.07 4.58 -23.55
N LEU A 92 5.10 3.36 -23.02
CA LEU A 92 6.01 2.30 -23.44
C LEU A 92 5.86 1.99 -24.92
N GLN A 93 4.62 1.82 -25.40
CA GLN A 93 4.36 1.58 -26.81
C GLN A 93 4.74 2.78 -27.69
N LEU A 94 4.38 3.99 -27.28
CA LEU A 94 4.69 5.20 -28.03
C LEU A 94 6.21 5.40 -28.17
N ARG A 95 6.98 5.02 -27.15
CA ARG A 95 8.45 5.02 -27.20
C ARG A 95 9.02 3.87 -28.02
N SER A 96 8.37 2.70 -28.05
CA SER A 96 8.86 1.55 -28.82
C SER A 96 8.70 1.70 -30.34
N HIS A 97 7.94 2.68 -30.84
CA HIS A 97 7.79 3.00 -32.27
C HIS A 97 9.06 3.60 -32.93
N GLY A 98 10.27 3.20 -32.50
CA GLY A 98 11.52 3.45 -33.22
C GLY A 98 11.93 4.93 -33.36
N GLY A 99 11.50 5.80 -32.45
CA GLY A 99 11.86 7.23 -32.49
C GLY A 99 11.08 8.08 -33.51
N LEU A 100 10.04 7.51 -34.14
CA LEU A 100 9.17 8.23 -35.08
C LEU A 100 8.36 9.35 -34.40
N LEU A 101 8.17 9.26 -33.08
CA LEU A 101 7.46 10.26 -32.30
C LEU A 101 8.44 11.05 -31.43
N THR A 102 8.39 12.37 -31.56
CA THR A 102 9.11 13.29 -30.67
C THR A 102 8.53 13.22 -29.25
N ASN A 103 9.34 13.53 -28.23
CA ASN A 103 8.88 13.59 -26.83
C ASN A 103 7.65 14.50 -26.65
N ARG A 104 7.56 15.59 -27.42
CA ARG A 104 6.40 16.49 -27.41
C ARG A 104 5.13 15.81 -27.95
N GLN A 105 5.24 15.02 -29.01
CA GLN A 105 4.11 14.26 -29.55
C GLN A 105 3.67 13.15 -28.61
N ILE A 106 4.62 12.46 -27.97
CA ILE A 106 4.32 11.45 -26.94
C ILE A 106 3.55 12.10 -25.79
N ALA A 107 4.06 13.21 -25.24
CA ALA A 107 3.38 13.96 -24.19
C ALA A 107 1.98 14.44 -24.62
N GLY A 108 1.84 14.91 -25.87
CA GLY A 108 0.55 15.32 -26.42
C GLY A 108 -0.47 14.18 -26.47
N LYS A 109 -0.05 12.99 -26.93
CA LYS A 109 -0.90 11.78 -26.96
C LYS A 109 -1.27 11.31 -25.57
N LEU A 110 -0.32 11.28 -24.63
CA LEU A 110 -0.58 10.94 -23.23
C LEU A 110 -1.55 11.93 -22.58
N ASN A 111 -1.40 13.22 -22.83
CA ASN A 111 -2.32 14.23 -22.30
C ASN A 111 -3.72 14.17 -22.94
N ALA A 112 -3.83 13.76 -24.21
CA ALA A 112 -5.11 13.47 -24.83
C ALA A 112 -5.79 12.28 -24.14
N TYR A 113 -5.07 11.18 -23.93
CA TYR A 113 -5.56 10.01 -23.22
C TYR A 113 -6.01 10.35 -21.78
N LYS A 114 -5.18 11.09 -21.03
CA LYS A 114 -5.50 11.55 -19.67
C LYS A 114 -6.82 12.31 -19.61
N ARG A 115 -7.02 13.29 -20.52
CA ARG A 115 -8.26 14.07 -20.60
C ARG A 115 -9.47 13.19 -20.91
N SER A 116 -9.32 12.22 -21.83
CA SER A 116 -10.39 11.24 -22.09
C SER A 116 -10.75 10.41 -20.86
N CYS A 117 -9.77 10.11 -20.00
CA CYS A 117 -9.95 9.30 -18.80
C CYS A 117 -10.52 10.05 -17.58
N GLU A 118 -10.65 11.38 -17.62
CA GLU A 118 -11.09 12.18 -16.46
C GLU A 118 -12.47 11.76 -15.96
N VAL A 119 -13.43 11.62 -16.87
CA VAL A 119 -14.83 11.27 -16.56
C VAL A 119 -15.11 9.77 -16.53
N LEU A 120 -14.19 8.96 -17.04
CA LEU A 120 -14.40 7.52 -17.22
C LEU A 120 -14.03 6.71 -15.98
N SER A 121 -14.70 5.58 -15.78
CA SER A 121 -14.29 4.54 -14.84
C SER A 121 -12.97 3.89 -15.27
N ALA A 122 -12.32 3.16 -14.36
CA ALA A 122 -11.07 2.47 -14.68
C ALA A 122 -11.25 1.43 -15.80
N ASP A 123 -12.39 0.74 -15.83
CA ASP A 123 -12.69 -0.27 -16.85
C ASP A 123 -12.94 0.36 -18.22
N GLU A 124 -13.60 1.51 -18.27
CA GLU A 124 -13.77 2.29 -19.51
C GLU A 124 -12.43 2.86 -20.00
N CYS A 125 -11.56 3.32 -19.09
CA CYS A 125 -10.20 3.75 -19.45
C CYS A 125 -9.40 2.61 -20.09
N TYR A 126 -9.56 1.40 -19.57
CA TYR A 126 -8.94 0.20 -20.13
C TYR A 126 -9.55 -0.18 -21.48
N ALA A 127 -10.88 -0.13 -21.62
CA ALA A 127 -11.57 -0.41 -22.88
C ALA A 127 -11.14 0.54 -24.01
N LEU A 128 -10.84 1.81 -23.69
CA LEU A 128 -10.26 2.77 -24.64
C LEU A 128 -8.81 2.46 -25.01
N LEU A 129 -8.00 2.01 -24.05
CA LEU A 129 -6.57 1.73 -24.27
C LEU A 129 -6.35 0.42 -25.02
N ARG A 130 -7.05 -0.64 -24.65
CA ARG A 130 -6.86 -2.01 -25.15
C ARG A 130 -6.72 -2.11 -26.67
N PRO A 131 -7.62 -1.55 -27.51
CA PRO A 131 -7.50 -1.67 -28.97
C PRO A 131 -6.29 -0.94 -29.56
N GLN A 132 -5.70 0.01 -28.82
CA GLN A 132 -4.51 0.73 -29.26
C GLN A 132 -3.23 -0.03 -28.96
N LEU A 133 -3.26 -1.00 -28.03
CA LEU A 133 -2.08 -1.72 -27.58
C LEU A 133 -1.71 -2.87 -28.53
N LEU A 134 -0.41 -3.15 -28.67
CA LEU A 134 0.07 -4.38 -29.30
C LEU A 134 -0.32 -5.61 -28.46
N ALA A 135 -0.61 -6.76 -29.11
CA ALA A 135 -1.11 -7.96 -28.44
C ALA A 135 -0.23 -8.43 -27.24
N GLY A 136 1.10 -8.34 -27.36
CA GLY A 136 2.00 -8.66 -26.25
C GLY A 136 1.84 -7.72 -25.05
N LEU A 137 1.67 -6.41 -25.30
CA LEU A 137 1.44 -5.42 -24.25
C LEU A 137 0.03 -5.54 -23.65
N GLN A 138 -0.97 -5.95 -24.43
CA GLN A 138 -2.33 -6.22 -23.95
C GLN A 138 -2.32 -7.30 -22.86
N SER A 139 -1.68 -8.45 -23.11
CA SER A 139 -1.60 -9.53 -22.13
C SER A 139 -0.84 -9.11 -20.86
N MET A 140 0.24 -8.34 -21.02
CA MET A 140 1.00 -7.83 -19.88
C MET A 140 0.18 -6.84 -19.02
N VAL A 141 -0.54 -5.89 -19.64
CA VAL A 141 -1.35 -4.92 -18.89
C VAL A 141 -2.55 -5.58 -18.23
N GLU A 142 -3.14 -6.63 -18.84
CA GLU A 142 -4.20 -7.43 -18.21
C GLU A 142 -3.68 -8.10 -16.94
N GLN A 143 -2.52 -8.78 -17.02
CA GLN A 143 -1.90 -9.41 -15.86
C GLN A 143 -1.56 -8.40 -14.75
N ASP A 144 -0.94 -7.27 -15.10
CA ASP A 144 -0.54 -6.26 -14.13
C ASP A 144 -1.74 -5.55 -13.50
N ARG A 145 -2.80 -5.31 -14.29
CA ARG A 145 -4.09 -4.79 -13.80
C ARG A 145 -4.69 -5.73 -12.76
N ASP A 146 -4.71 -7.04 -13.04
CA ASP A 146 -5.28 -8.03 -12.13
C ASP A 146 -4.48 -8.14 -10.82
N VAL A 147 -3.15 -8.05 -10.90
CA VAL A 147 -2.27 -8.00 -9.72
C VAL A 147 -2.59 -6.78 -8.85
N LEU A 148 -2.71 -5.59 -9.46
CA LEU A 148 -3.02 -4.36 -8.74
C LEU A 148 -4.45 -4.37 -8.17
N LEU A 149 -5.44 -4.83 -8.93
CA LEU A 149 -6.83 -4.97 -8.47
C LEU A 149 -6.92 -5.91 -7.26
N THR A 150 -6.24 -7.06 -7.34
CA THR A 150 -6.19 -8.03 -6.23
C THR A 150 -5.57 -7.41 -4.99
N GLN A 151 -4.52 -6.60 -5.15
CA GLN A 151 -3.89 -5.90 -4.04
C GLN A 151 -4.81 -4.83 -3.44
N LEU A 152 -5.40 -3.97 -4.29
CA LEU A 152 -6.29 -2.88 -3.89
C LEU A 152 -7.61 -3.36 -3.26
N ALA A 153 -8.06 -4.57 -3.60
CA ALA A 153 -9.24 -5.19 -3.00
C ALA A 153 -9.05 -5.50 -1.50
N ARG A 154 -7.81 -5.66 -1.04
CA ARG A 154 -7.51 -5.97 0.37
C ARG A 154 -7.97 -4.83 1.28
N SER A 155 -8.72 -5.16 2.32
CA SER A 155 -9.09 -4.20 3.35
C SER A 155 -7.87 -3.81 4.20
N VAL A 156 -7.90 -2.59 4.73
CA VAL A 156 -6.96 -2.17 5.76
C VAL A 156 -7.43 -2.77 7.09
N PRO A 157 -6.61 -3.59 7.78
CA PRO A 157 -6.98 -4.13 9.08
C PRO A 157 -7.31 -3.00 10.08
N ARG A 158 -8.25 -3.25 10.98
CA ARG A 158 -8.68 -2.25 11.98
C ARG A 158 -7.51 -1.74 12.83
N ASN A 159 -6.57 -2.61 13.20
CA ASN A 159 -5.38 -2.21 13.97
C ASN A 159 -4.48 -1.24 13.20
N ASP A 160 -4.31 -1.47 11.89
CA ASP A 160 -3.54 -0.56 11.03
C ASP A 160 -4.26 0.77 10.86
N TRP A 161 -5.59 0.76 10.78
CA TRP A 161 -6.40 1.97 10.71
C TRP A 161 -6.17 2.89 11.92
N LEU A 162 -6.27 2.31 13.13
CA LEU A 162 -6.01 3.02 14.38
C LEU A 162 -4.57 3.50 14.47
N TRP A 163 -3.62 2.67 14.04
CA TRP A 163 -2.21 3.04 14.02
C TRP A 163 -1.95 4.23 13.08
N ILE A 164 -2.44 4.20 11.83
CA ILE A 164 -2.28 5.31 10.87
C ILE A 164 -2.89 6.60 11.43
N ARG A 165 -4.07 6.53 12.07
CA ARG A 165 -4.68 7.72 12.71
C ARG A 165 -3.86 8.26 13.88
N ALA A 166 -3.12 7.40 14.57
CA ALA A 166 -2.27 7.82 15.68
C ALA A 166 -0.95 8.50 15.24
N THR A 167 -0.59 8.42 13.95
CA THR A 167 0.60 9.10 13.37
C THR A 167 0.36 10.59 13.08
N GLY A 168 1.27 11.25 12.38
CA GLY A 168 1.16 12.68 12.02
C GLY A 168 1.46 13.64 13.18
N ARG A 169 2.08 13.15 14.25
CA ARG A 169 2.43 13.93 15.44
C ARG A 169 3.75 14.66 15.27
N TRP A 170 4.00 15.64 16.14
CA TRP A 170 5.32 16.25 16.23
C TRP A 170 6.38 15.19 16.58
N GLY A 171 7.46 15.12 15.81
CA GLY A 171 8.50 14.08 15.95
C GLY A 171 8.33 12.88 15.02
N ASP A 172 7.16 12.71 14.38
CA ASP A 172 6.96 11.65 13.38
C ASP A 172 7.80 11.87 12.11
N PRO A 173 8.08 10.79 11.34
CA PRO A 173 8.76 10.90 10.06
C PRO A 173 8.04 11.88 9.14
N SER A 174 8.81 12.78 8.51
CA SER A 174 8.28 13.72 7.52
C SER A 174 7.63 13.00 6.35
N LYS A 175 6.71 13.69 5.68
CA LYS A 175 6.01 13.19 4.49
C LYS A 175 6.97 12.66 3.41
N ASN A 176 8.07 13.38 3.16
CA ASN A 176 9.09 12.96 2.19
C ASN A 176 9.81 11.67 2.60
N GLN A 177 10.08 11.48 3.90
CA GLN A 177 10.65 10.23 4.41
C GLN A 177 9.68 9.06 4.26
N VAL A 178 8.39 9.29 4.55
CA VAL A 178 7.31 8.32 4.29
C VAL A 178 7.27 7.95 2.81
N THR A 179 7.23 8.94 1.91
CA THR A 179 7.25 8.71 0.45
C THR A 179 8.46 7.88 0.04
N GLY A 180 9.67 8.27 0.44
CA GLY A 180 10.90 7.57 0.09
C GLY A 180 10.93 6.13 0.62
N ARG A 181 10.47 5.90 1.85
CA ARG A 181 10.38 4.56 2.42
C ARG A 181 9.37 3.70 1.68
N SER A 182 8.19 4.24 1.38
CA SER A 182 7.14 3.54 0.63
C SER A 182 7.59 3.18 -0.78
N GLN A 183 8.32 4.07 -1.46
CA GLN A 183 8.92 3.79 -2.77
C GLN A 183 9.86 2.58 -2.71
N LEU A 184 10.72 2.52 -1.69
CA LEU A 184 11.65 1.41 -1.53
C LEU A 184 10.94 0.08 -1.29
N LEU A 185 9.93 0.06 -0.41
CA LEU A 185 9.16 -1.17 -0.13
C LEU A 185 8.39 -1.64 -1.36
N LEU A 186 7.63 -0.75 -2.02
CA LEU A 186 6.87 -1.10 -3.22
C LEU A 186 7.77 -1.55 -4.37
N ALA A 187 8.95 -0.94 -4.55
CA ALA A 187 9.89 -1.38 -5.56
C ALA A 187 10.42 -2.80 -5.29
N GLN A 188 10.52 -3.21 -4.02
CA GLN A 188 10.99 -4.54 -3.63
C GLN A 188 9.88 -5.61 -3.67
N SER A 189 8.68 -5.28 -3.21
CA SER A 189 7.58 -6.24 -3.09
C SER A 189 6.70 -6.28 -4.34
N MET A 190 6.24 -5.13 -4.82
CA MET A 190 5.31 -5.01 -5.94
C MET A 190 6.02 -5.04 -7.28
N GLY A 191 7.17 -4.38 -7.39
CA GLY A 191 7.96 -4.28 -8.62
C GLY A 191 8.17 -5.64 -9.32
N PRO A 192 8.67 -6.68 -8.63
CA PRO A 192 8.90 -8.00 -9.23
C PRO A 192 7.62 -8.77 -9.60
N ARG A 193 6.46 -8.38 -9.07
CA ARG A 193 5.16 -9.00 -9.35
C ARG A 193 4.53 -8.46 -10.64
N LEU A 194 4.99 -7.31 -11.10
CA LEU A 194 4.54 -6.68 -12.34
C LEU A 194 5.42 -7.11 -13.51
N ARG A 195 4.79 -7.33 -14.67
CA ARG A 195 5.47 -7.61 -15.94
C ARG A 195 6.01 -6.33 -16.59
N HIS A 196 5.51 -5.16 -16.19
CA HIS A 196 5.93 -3.88 -16.76
C HIS A 196 7.47 -3.68 -16.69
N PRO A 197 8.17 -3.42 -17.83
CA PRO A 197 9.63 -3.30 -17.86
C PRO A 197 10.22 -2.19 -16.98
N HIS A 198 9.39 -1.19 -16.65
CA HIS A 198 9.76 -0.06 -15.79
C HIS A 198 8.89 0.01 -14.53
N ALA A 199 8.53 -1.15 -13.95
CA ALA A 199 7.69 -1.22 -12.75
C ALA A 199 8.17 -0.33 -11.59
N THR A 200 9.49 -0.19 -11.40
CA THR A 200 10.05 0.71 -10.38
C THR A 200 9.66 2.18 -10.60
N ASN A 201 9.64 2.65 -11.86
CA ASN A 201 9.22 4.02 -12.17
C ASN A 201 7.72 4.20 -11.90
N LEU A 202 6.90 3.20 -12.27
CA LEU A 202 5.48 3.19 -11.93
C LEU A 202 5.27 3.31 -10.41
N MET A 203 6.00 2.54 -9.58
CA MET A 203 5.91 2.63 -8.12
C MET A 203 6.31 4.01 -7.59
N GLN A 204 7.35 4.62 -8.16
CA GLN A 204 7.75 5.99 -7.81
C GLN A 204 6.64 7.00 -8.11
N GLN A 205 5.98 6.88 -9.26
CA GLN A 205 4.88 7.77 -9.66
C GLN A 205 3.62 7.53 -8.83
N LEU A 206 3.30 6.29 -8.45
CA LEU A 206 2.21 6.00 -7.52
C LEU A 206 2.48 6.65 -6.15
N CYS A 207 3.69 6.52 -5.62
CA CYS A 207 4.08 7.20 -4.39
C CYS A 207 3.98 8.72 -4.50
N ALA A 208 4.40 9.31 -5.61
CA ALA A 208 4.26 10.74 -5.85
C ALA A 208 2.78 11.15 -5.91
N ALA A 209 1.94 10.38 -6.61
CA ALA A 209 0.50 10.61 -6.70
C ALA A 209 -0.19 10.59 -5.32
N ALA A 210 0.15 9.62 -4.47
CA ALA A 210 -0.35 9.55 -3.10
C ALA A 210 0.18 10.69 -2.21
N SER A 211 1.37 11.21 -2.51
CA SER A 211 2.00 12.30 -1.75
C SER A 211 1.37 13.67 -2.00
N HIS A 212 0.31 13.80 -2.77
CA HIS A 212 -0.40 15.09 -2.91
C HIS A 212 -1.44 15.35 -1.81
N GLY A 213 -1.90 14.32 -1.08
CA GLY A 213 -2.89 14.45 -0.01
C GLY A 213 -2.32 14.86 1.35
N PHE A 214 -3.13 14.84 2.41
CA PHE A 214 -2.62 14.99 3.78
C PHE A 214 -1.78 13.77 4.19
N TYR A 215 -1.05 13.88 5.30
CA TYR A 215 -0.16 12.81 5.78
C TYR A 215 -0.86 11.46 5.93
N HIS A 216 -2.05 11.45 6.56
CA HIS A 216 -2.85 10.25 6.75
C HIS A 216 -3.40 9.71 5.44
N ASP A 217 -3.87 10.59 4.54
CA ASP A 217 -4.38 10.19 3.23
C ASP A 217 -3.29 9.46 2.43
N GLN A 218 -2.06 10.01 2.44
CA GLN A 218 -0.92 9.37 1.81
C GLN A 218 -0.70 7.96 2.37
N LEU A 219 -0.68 7.82 3.70
CA LEU A 219 -0.50 6.52 4.33
C LEU A 219 -1.61 5.56 3.93
N PHE A 220 -2.88 5.97 4.01
CA PHE A 220 -4.01 5.11 3.66
C PHE A 220 -4.01 4.67 2.20
N MET A 221 -3.67 5.58 1.28
CA MET A 221 -3.54 5.26 -0.14
C MET A 221 -2.43 4.23 -0.36
N LEU A 222 -1.24 4.46 0.18
CA LEU A 222 -0.11 3.54 0.01
C LEU A 222 -0.30 2.21 0.75
N TRP A 223 -1.01 2.21 1.88
CA TRP A 223 -1.32 0.99 2.65
C TRP A 223 -2.10 -0.04 1.85
N SER A 224 -2.95 0.42 0.93
CA SER A 224 -3.70 -0.46 0.03
C SER A 224 -2.80 -1.21 -0.94
N LEU A 225 -1.61 -0.70 -1.24
CA LEU A 225 -0.64 -1.34 -2.12
C LEU A 225 0.35 -2.24 -1.36
N PHE A 226 0.58 -1.97 -0.08
CA PHE A 226 1.43 -2.80 0.77
C PHE A 226 0.82 -4.16 1.05
N ASP A 227 1.65 -5.20 0.94
CA ASP A 227 1.35 -6.50 1.52
C ASP A 227 1.59 -6.51 3.05
N ASN A 228 1.34 -7.65 3.70
CA ASN A 228 1.51 -7.75 5.14
C ASN A 228 2.98 -7.55 5.58
N ASN A 229 3.94 -7.99 4.78
CA ASN A 229 5.36 -7.86 5.10
C ASN A 229 5.82 -6.42 4.97
N ASP A 230 5.36 -5.72 3.93
CA ASP A 230 5.60 -4.29 3.73
C ASP A 230 5.08 -3.48 4.90
N ARG A 231 3.86 -3.76 5.37
CA ARG A 231 3.24 -3.06 6.51
C ARG A 231 4.07 -3.23 7.79
N LEU A 232 4.48 -4.47 8.08
CA LEU A 232 5.34 -4.75 9.23
C LEU A 232 6.71 -4.06 9.11
N ALA A 233 7.34 -4.13 7.93
CA ALA A 233 8.62 -3.49 7.66
C ALA A 233 8.54 -1.96 7.72
N PHE A 234 7.42 -1.37 7.32
CA PHE A 234 7.14 0.05 7.42
C PHE A 234 6.97 0.47 8.88
N GLN A 235 6.12 -0.22 9.64
CA GLN A 235 5.89 0.08 11.06
C GLN A 235 7.17 -0.09 11.90
N ALA A 236 7.98 -1.11 11.64
CA ALA A 236 9.26 -1.31 12.32
C ALA A 236 10.24 -0.17 12.04
N TRP A 237 10.32 0.27 10.78
CA TRP A 237 11.12 1.44 10.40
C TRP A 237 10.64 2.72 11.09
N PHE A 238 9.32 2.94 11.12
CA PHE A 238 8.69 4.11 11.73
C PHE A 238 9.04 4.19 13.23
N ARG A 239 8.86 3.09 13.96
CA ARG A 239 9.21 2.96 15.37
C ARG A 239 10.69 3.20 15.65
N LYS A 240 11.57 2.66 14.80
CA LYS A 240 13.02 2.89 14.90
C LYS A 240 13.37 4.38 14.77
N LEU A 241 12.70 5.11 13.87
CA LEU A 241 12.96 6.55 13.69
C LEU A 241 12.55 7.38 14.92
N LEU A 242 11.47 6.96 15.58
CA LEU A 242 10.99 7.59 16.81
C LEU A 242 11.83 7.27 18.05
N GLY A 243 12.92 6.50 17.92
CA GLY A 243 13.66 5.97 19.07
C GLY A 243 12.85 4.98 19.91
N THR A 244 11.65 4.60 19.45
CA THR A 244 10.78 3.60 20.09
C THR A 244 11.12 2.22 19.54
N SER A 245 12.39 1.83 19.64
CA SER A 245 12.81 0.47 19.34
C SER A 245 12.25 -0.45 20.43
N VAL A 246 11.06 -1.00 20.21
CA VAL A 246 10.68 -2.26 20.88
C VAL A 246 11.63 -3.30 20.30
N GLU A 247 12.60 -3.74 21.11
CA GLU A 247 13.39 -4.92 20.83
C GLU A 247 12.46 -6.02 20.29
N GLN A 248 12.83 -6.60 19.15
CA GLN A 248 12.22 -7.83 18.69
C GLN A 248 12.26 -8.80 19.86
N ARG A 249 11.10 -9.11 20.45
CA ARG A 249 10.98 -10.21 21.41
C ARG A 249 11.54 -11.43 20.68
N PRO A 250 12.67 -12.03 21.11
CA PRO A 250 13.16 -13.23 20.47
C PRO A 250 12.03 -14.24 20.55
N ALA A 251 11.73 -14.90 19.44
CA ALA A 251 10.84 -16.04 19.43
C ALA A 251 11.33 -16.99 20.53
N LEU A 252 10.50 -17.18 21.56
CA LEU A 252 10.70 -18.24 22.54
C LEU A 252 10.61 -19.55 21.77
N SER A 253 11.75 -19.97 21.22
CA SER A 253 12.04 -21.37 20.97
C SER A 253 11.95 -22.05 22.33
N GLY A 254 11.15 -23.09 22.39
CA GLY A 254 10.75 -23.73 23.63
C GLY A 254 11.90 -24.31 24.44
N THR A 255 11.48 -24.92 25.54
CA THR A 255 12.22 -25.66 26.57
C THR A 255 12.80 -24.81 27.71
N GLY A 256 12.35 -25.14 28.92
CA GLY A 256 12.88 -24.61 30.17
C GLY A 256 11.81 -24.09 31.12
N LEU A 257 10.83 -24.93 31.50
CA LEU A 257 10.17 -24.76 32.79
C LEU A 257 11.25 -24.81 33.89
N PRO A 258 11.39 -23.81 34.77
CA PRO A 258 12.06 -24.03 36.04
C PRO A 258 11.08 -24.80 36.96
N PRO A 259 11.47 -25.95 37.54
CA PRO A 259 10.67 -26.56 38.58
C PRO A 259 10.96 -25.92 39.94
N LEU A 260 9.95 -26.04 40.81
CA LEU A 260 9.94 -25.90 42.26
C LEU A 260 10.08 -24.50 42.87
N VAL A 261 9.05 -24.11 43.65
CA VAL A 261 9.07 -24.42 45.09
C VAL A 261 7.65 -24.82 45.53
N GLU A 262 7.43 -26.11 45.78
CA GLU A 262 6.34 -26.59 46.64
C GLU A 262 6.95 -26.87 48.01
N ASP A 263 6.41 -26.22 49.04
CA ASP A 263 6.67 -26.50 50.43
C ASP A 263 6.27 -27.94 50.75
N THR A 264 7.22 -28.78 51.16
CA THR A 264 6.93 -29.96 51.96
C THR A 264 8.06 -30.23 52.93
N ASP A 265 7.76 -30.01 54.21
CA ASP A 265 8.40 -30.66 55.35
C ASP A 265 8.38 -32.18 55.17
N ARG A 266 9.55 -32.83 55.32
CA ARG A 266 9.70 -34.04 56.15
C ARG A 266 11.13 -34.59 56.14
N ASP A 267 11.57 -34.87 57.36
CA ASP A 267 12.75 -35.64 57.76
C ASP A 267 12.91 -36.99 57.05
N GLY A 268 14.16 -37.46 56.94
CA GLY A 268 14.45 -38.89 56.89
C GLY A 268 15.62 -39.31 55.98
N ASP A 269 16.82 -39.31 56.54
CA ASP A 269 17.83 -40.39 56.51
C ASP A 269 18.30 -41.10 55.21
N VAL A 270 19.63 -41.04 55.04
CA VAL A 270 20.58 -42.15 54.74
C VAL A 270 20.41 -42.92 53.41
N ASN A 271 21.39 -42.81 52.48
CA ASN A 271 22.52 -43.74 52.36
C ASN A 271 23.36 -43.58 51.06
N MET A 272 24.57 -44.11 51.18
CA MET A 272 25.77 -44.27 50.34
C MET A 272 25.66 -44.78 48.89
N HIS A 273 26.79 -44.54 48.18
CA HIS A 273 27.40 -45.26 47.04
C HIS A 273 26.80 -45.00 45.64
N ALA A 274 27.54 -45.06 44.53
CA ALA A 274 28.96 -45.05 44.17
C ALA A 274 28.99 -45.12 42.63
N GLY A 275 30.03 -44.57 41.98
CA GLY A 275 30.58 -45.20 40.76
C GLY A 275 30.29 -44.55 39.40
N SER A 276 31.39 -44.02 38.83
CA SER A 276 31.93 -44.40 37.51
C SER A 276 31.45 -43.64 36.26
N GLU A 277 32.37 -42.81 35.75
CA GLU A 277 32.73 -42.59 34.33
C GLU A 277 32.96 -43.94 33.56
N PRO A 278 33.28 -44.03 32.23
CA PRO A 278 33.74 -42.99 31.29
C PRO A 278 33.28 -43.07 29.81
N ALA A 279 33.55 -41.96 29.10
CA ALA A 279 34.20 -41.79 27.78
C ALA A 279 33.80 -42.55 26.49
N SER A 280 33.85 -41.78 25.39
CA SER A 280 34.66 -42.01 24.16
C SER A 280 33.95 -42.12 22.81
N GLY A 281 34.54 -41.41 21.83
CA GLY A 281 34.47 -41.66 20.37
C GLY A 281 33.62 -40.64 19.62
N SER A 282 34.13 -39.53 19.05
CA SER A 282 35.21 -39.35 18.06
C SER A 282 35.00 -40.13 16.76
N ARG A 283 34.52 -39.45 15.70
CA ARG A 283 35.15 -39.33 14.36
C ARG A 283 34.16 -38.88 13.26
N ASP A 284 34.36 -37.66 12.80
CA ASP A 284 34.34 -37.28 11.37
C ASP A 284 35.62 -37.86 10.67
N PRO A 285 35.86 -37.78 9.34
CA PRO A 285 35.11 -37.16 8.23
C PRO A 285 35.11 -37.95 6.88
N ARG A 286 34.51 -37.31 5.85
CA ARG A 286 34.90 -37.17 4.42
C ARG A 286 34.10 -37.88 3.29
N PRO A 287 33.95 -37.19 2.12
CA PRO A 287 33.33 -37.66 0.86
C PRO A 287 34.40 -38.25 -0.11
N PRO A 288 34.04 -38.83 -1.28
CA PRO A 288 33.99 -38.10 -2.58
C PRO A 288 32.93 -38.70 -3.56
N ALA A 289 32.60 -38.17 -4.75
CA ALA A 289 33.43 -38.20 -5.96
C ALA A 289 32.80 -37.49 -7.18
N ARG A 290 33.69 -36.91 -8.01
CA ARG A 290 33.54 -36.52 -9.42
C ARG A 290 33.42 -37.78 -10.30
N GLY A 291 32.70 -37.79 -11.43
CA GLY A 291 33.17 -37.20 -12.70
C GLY A 291 32.37 -37.68 -13.95
N PRO A 292 32.74 -37.19 -15.16
CA PRO A 292 31.89 -37.04 -16.38
C PRO A 292 32.41 -37.93 -17.56
N PRO A 293 32.41 -37.57 -18.87
CA PRO A 293 31.49 -36.92 -19.84
C PRO A 293 31.27 -37.76 -21.15
N SER A 294 30.47 -37.31 -22.15
CA SER A 294 30.67 -37.48 -23.63
C SER A 294 29.38 -37.06 -24.39
N SER A 295 29.33 -36.00 -25.20
CA SER A 295 29.73 -35.89 -26.62
C SER A 295 28.97 -36.79 -27.60
N ALA A 296 28.16 -36.19 -28.49
CA ALA A 296 28.18 -36.43 -29.94
C ALA A 296 27.36 -35.38 -30.70
N ALA A 297 28.02 -34.72 -31.65
CA ALA A 297 27.47 -33.90 -32.72
C ALA A 297 27.22 -34.78 -33.96
N ALA A 298 26.28 -34.38 -34.84
CA ALA A 298 26.38 -34.63 -36.28
C ALA A 298 25.41 -33.72 -37.05
N SER A 299 26.00 -32.94 -37.96
CA SER A 299 25.38 -32.12 -39.00
C SER A 299 24.94 -32.96 -40.21
N SER A 300 23.98 -32.46 -41.00
CA SER A 300 23.93 -32.58 -42.47
C SER A 300 22.68 -31.88 -43.03
N THR A 301 22.52 -31.45 -44.27
CA THR A 301 23.31 -30.85 -45.36
C THR A 301 22.24 -30.36 -46.37
N ALA A 302 22.54 -29.32 -47.14
CA ALA A 302 21.71 -28.71 -48.17
C ALA A 302 21.40 -29.61 -49.39
N GLY A 303 20.43 -29.19 -50.21
CA GLY A 303 20.35 -29.53 -51.64
C GLY A 303 18.99 -29.21 -52.27
N GLY A 304 18.96 -28.31 -53.26
CA GLY A 304 17.82 -28.04 -54.15
C GLY A 304 17.64 -26.58 -54.52
#